data_AF-A0A2V8T1A2-F1
#
_entry.id   AF-A0A2V8T1A2-F1
#
_cell.length_a   1.000
_cell.length_b   1.000
_cell.length_c   1.000
_cell.angle_alpha   90.00
_cell.angle_beta   90.00
_cell.angle_gamma   90.00
#
_symmetry.space_group_name_H-M   'P 1'
#
loop_
_entity.id
_entity.type
_entity.pdbx_description
1 polymer ?
#
loop_
_entity_poly.entity_id
_entity_poly.type
_entity_poly.pdbx_seq_one_letter_code
_entity_poly.pdbx_strand_id
1 'polypeptide(L)'
;MIETRELRLVDGAGNVRCKLFIEEGEPKIVMLDARGAKRLGVGLLSTGEVGLSLYDDRERVHVALIVTAAGTPVVSIIDRSGRELDVVDQPPPPPKRTEDDFDLTPHVKNKGLRWLLKK
;
A
#
# COMPACT_ATOMS: atom_id res chain seq x y z
N MET A 1 -29.10 14.96 -2.35
CA MET A 1 -28.01 13.99 -2.14
C MET A 1 -27.28 13.86 -3.46
N ILE A 2 -25.94 13.91 -3.46
CA ILE A 2 -25.13 13.71 -4.66
C ILE A 2 -24.48 12.33 -4.54
N GLU A 3 -24.71 11.45 -5.51
CA GLU A 3 -24.06 10.16 -5.65
C GLU A 3 -23.32 10.13 -6.98
N THR A 4 -22.02 9.86 -6.95
CA THR A 4 -21.18 9.83 -8.14
C THR A 4 -20.02 8.87 -7.92
N ARG A 5 -19.49 8.33 -9.01
CA ARG A 5 -18.23 7.57 -8.99
C ARG A 5 -17.01 8.46 -8.84
N GLU A 6 -17.15 9.73 -9.23
CA GLU A 6 -16.07 10.71 -9.17
C GLU A 6 -16.64 12.13 -9.00
N LEU A 7 -16.02 12.90 -8.12
CA LEU A 7 -16.22 14.34 -7.97
C LEU A 7 -14.90 15.05 -8.28
N ARG A 8 -14.95 16.04 -9.19
CA ARG A 8 -13.78 16.83 -9.63
C ARG A 8 -13.95 18.28 -9.23
N LEU A 9 -12.92 18.85 -8.61
CA LEU A 9 -12.80 20.30 -8.44
C LEU A 9 -11.98 20.83 -9.62
N VAL A 10 -12.57 21.75 -10.37
CA VAL A 10 -11.99 22.33 -11.58
C VAL A 10 -11.74 23.81 -11.34
N ASP A 11 -10.58 24.32 -11.75
CA ASP A 11 -10.27 25.75 -11.64
C ASP A 11 -10.84 26.59 -12.80
N GLY A 12 -10.66 27.92 -12.73
CA GLY A 12 -11.18 28.84 -13.75
C GLY A 12 -10.57 28.64 -15.15
N ALA A 13 -9.46 27.91 -15.27
CA ALA A 13 -8.84 27.57 -16.53
C ALA A 13 -9.28 26.19 -17.07
N GLY A 14 -10.21 25.50 -16.37
CA GLY A 14 -10.71 24.19 -16.77
C GLY A 14 -9.85 23.01 -16.32
N ASN A 15 -8.83 23.24 -15.50
CA ASN A 15 -7.95 22.16 -15.03
C ASN A 15 -8.51 21.51 -13.76
N VAL A 16 -8.43 20.19 -13.67
CA VAL A 16 -8.77 19.46 -12.45
C VAL A 16 -7.68 19.69 -11.40
N ARG A 17 -8.07 20.10 -10.19
CA ARG A 17 -7.19 20.36 -9.04
C ARG A 17 -7.37 19.39 -7.89
N CYS A 18 -8.53 18.76 -7.79
CA CYS A 18 -8.79 17.72 -6.82
C CYS A 18 -9.80 16.71 -7.37
N LYS A 19 -9.62 15.44 -7.00
CA LYS A 19 -10.51 14.33 -7.33
C LYS A 19 -10.88 13.57 -6.07
N LEU A 20 -12.16 13.26 -5.89
CA LEU A 20 -12.67 12.25 -4.96
C LEU A 20 -13.30 11.13 -5.79
N PHE A 21 -12.76 9.92 -5.72
CA PHE A 21 -13.16 8.83 -6.61
C PHE A 21 -12.92 7.46 -5.96
N ILE A 22 -13.53 6.42 -6.55
CA ILE A 22 -13.22 5.03 -6.24
C ILE A 22 -12.35 4.47 -7.37
N GLU A 23 -11.20 3.89 -7.04
CA GLU A 23 -10.33 3.18 -7.97
C GLU A 23 -10.10 1.77 -7.45
N GLU A 24 -10.47 0.76 -8.23
CA GLU A 24 -10.32 -0.66 -7.82
C GLU A 24 -10.98 -1.00 -6.48
N GLY A 25 -12.06 -0.29 -6.13
CA GLY A 25 -12.77 -0.46 -4.85
C GLY A 25 -12.20 0.36 -3.69
N GLU A 26 -11.11 1.10 -3.93
CA GLU A 26 -10.43 1.92 -2.93
C GLU A 26 -10.88 3.39 -3.06
N PRO A 27 -11.44 4.00 -2.01
CA PRO A 27 -11.76 5.41 -2.03
C PRO A 27 -10.48 6.25 -1.92
N LYS A 28 -10.36 7.23 -2.82
CA LYS A 28 -9.17 8.09 -2.94
C LYS A 28 -9.55 9.56 -3.04
N ILE A 29 -8.77 10.41 -2.37
CA ILE A 29 -8.73 11.86 -2.57
C ILE A 29 -7.35 12.21 -3.12
N VAL A 30 -7.30 12.93 -4.23
CA VAL A 30 -6.04 13.30 -4.88
C VAL A 30 -6.05 14.77 -5.22
N MET A 31 -4.98 15.49 -4.84
CA MET A 31 -4.73 16.86 -5.27
C MET A 31 -3.70 16.89 -6.41
N LEU A 32 -3.99 17.70 -7.43
CA LEU A 32 -3.21 17.81 -8.65
C LEU A 32 -2.61 19.20 -8.79
N ASP A 33 -1.39 19.29 -9.32
CA ASP A 33 -0.76 20.57 -9.64
C ASP A 33 -1.29 21.17 -10.96
N ALA A 34 -0.69 22.31 -11.35
CA ALA A 34 -1.00 23.03 -12.59
C ALA A 34 -0.98 22.15 -13.85
N ARG A 35 -0.08 21.17 -13.89
CA ARG A 35 0.16 20.25 -15.03
C ARG A 35 -0.68 18.97 -14.94
N GLY A 36 -1.46 18.81 -13.88
CA GLY A 36 -2.25 17.62 -13.62
C GLY A 36 -1.49 16.50 -12.93
N ALA A 37 -0.26 16.75 -12.44
CA ALA A 37 0.51 15.75 -11.70
C ALA A 37 0.04 15.68 -10.24
N LYS A 38 -0.05 14.47 -9.70
CA LYS A 38 -0.40 14.22 -8.29
C LYS A 38 0.63 14.84 -7.37
N ARG A 39 0.17 15.57 -6.34
CA ARG A 39 1.00 16.14 -5.26
C ARG A 39 0.66 15.63 -3.89
N LEU A 40 -0.61 15.26 -3.69
CA LEU A 40 -1.10 14.67 -2.46
C LEU A 40 -2.12 13.59 -2.82
N GLY A 41 -2.03 12.46 -2.13
CA GLY A 41 -3.01 11.37 -2.22
C GLY A 41 -3.40 10.94 -0.82
N VAL A 42 -4.68 10.70 -0.61
CA VAL A 42 -5.24 10.06 0.60
C VAL A 42 -6.07 8.89 0.12
N GLY A 43 -5.96 7.75 0.78
CA GLY A 43 -6.74 6.58 0.39
C GLY A 43 -6.92 5.57 1.52
N LEU A 44 -7.96 4.76 1.37
CA LEU A 44 -8.16 3.53 2.11
C LEU A 44 -7.91 2.38 1.14
N LEU A 45 -6.89 1.59 1.41
CA LEU A 45 -6.58 0.41 0.63
C LEU A 45 -7.54 -0.72 0.98
N SER A 46 -7.81 -1.56 0.00
CA SER A 46 -8.64 -2.77 0.16
C SER A 46 -8.08 -3.75 1.19
N THR A 47 -6.77 -3.67 1.44
CA THR A 47 -6.02 -4.44 2.44
C THR A 47 -6.15 -3.91 3.88
N GLY A 48 -6.81 -2.76 4.06
CA GLY A 48 -7.15 -2.18 5.36
C GLY A 48 -6.23 -1.06 5.83
N GLU A 49 -5.15 -0.77 5.11
CA GLU A 49 -4.32 0.39 5.39
C GLU A 49 -5.01 1.68 4.96
N VAL A 50 -4.87 2.72 5.77
CA VAL A 50 -5.24 4.09 5.41
C VAL A 50 -3.98 4.93 5.37
N GLY A 51 -3.85 5.77 4.35
CA GLY A 51 -2.63 6.53 4.19
C GLY A 51 -2.79 7.87 3.49
N LEU A 52 -1.79 8.72 3.72
CA LEU A 52 -1.53 9.97 3.01
C LEU A 52 -0.13 9.91 2.43
N SER A 53 0.01 10.30 1.16
CA SER A 53 1.29 10.35 0.45
C SER A 53 1.51 11.73 -0.18
N LEU A 54 2.74 12.25 -0.07
CA LEU A 54 3.20 13.47 -0.75
C LEU A 54 4.13 13.10 -1.91
N TYR A 55 3.90 13.74 -3.05
CA TYR A 55 4.55 13.39 -4.32
C TYR A 55 5.37 14.56 -4.88
N ASP A 56 6.50 14.23 -5.55
CA ASP A 56 7.23 15.20 -6.38
C ASP A 56 6.52 15.49 -7.71
N ASP A 57 7.20 16.24 -8.59
CA ASP A 57 6.67 16.64 -9.90
C ASP A 57 6.67 15.53 -10.94
N ARG A 58 7.24 14.38 -10.58
CA ARG A 58 7.29 13.14 -11.36
C ARG A 58 6.44 12.05 -10.72
N GLU A 59 5.55 12.43 -9.81
CA GLU A 59 4.66 11.54 -9.05
C GLU A 59 5.38 10.47 -8.23
N ARG A 60 6.58 10.76 -7.73
CA ARG A 60 7.31 9.89 -6.80
C ARG A 60 6.98 10.28 -5.36
N VAL A 61 6.69 9.28 -4.53
CA VAL A 61 6.40 9.51 -3.11
C VAL A 61 7.68 9.89 -2.37
N HIS A 62 7.62 10.95 -1.55
CA HIS A 62 8.70 11.37 -0.65
C HIS A 62 8.33 11.30 0.82
N VAL A 63 7.04 11.34 1.13
CA VAL A 63 6.53 11.22 2.49
C VAL A 63 5.28 10.36 2.43
N ALA A 64 5.19 9.38 3.33
CA ALA A 64 3.98 8.60 3.55
C ALA A 64 3.64 8.57 5.05
N LEU A 65 2.39 8.82 5.38
CA LEU A 65 1.82 8.63 6.71
C LEU A 65 0.75 7.56 6.57
N ILE A 66 0.95 6.42 7.22
CA ILE A 66 0.13 5.23 7.03
C ILE A 66 -0.31 4.71 8.40
N VAL A 67 -1.52 4.22 8.51
CA VAL A 67 -1.91 3.29 9.57
C VAL A 67 -2.09 1.94 8.91
N THR A 68 -1.33 0.94 9.38
CA THR A 68 -1.40 -0.42 8.83
C THR A 68 -2.75 -1.05 9.15
N ALA A 69 -3.08 -2.16 8.48
CA ALA A 69 -4.27 -2.95 8.82
C ALA A 69 -4.27 -3.46 10.29
N ALA A 70 -3.09 -3.56 10.91
CA ALA A 70 -2.93 -3.92 12.32
C ALA A 70 -3.05 -2.71 13.29
N GLY A 71 -3.27 -1.50 12.77
CA GLY A 71 -3.39 -0.28 13.56
C GLY A 71 -2.06 0.39 13.90
N THR A 72 -0.94 -0.09 13.35
CA THR A 72 0.38 0.51 13.59
C THR A 72 0.52 1.80 12.78
N PRO A 73 0.78 2.95 13.41
CA PRO A 73 1.10 4.17 12.69
C PRO A 73 2.52 4.06 12.12
N VAL A 74 2.72 4.52 10.88
CA VAL A 74 4.00 4.51 10.17
C VAL A 74 4.21 5.85 9.51
N VAL A 75 5.39 6.45 9.69
CA VAL A 75 5.81 7.64 8.95
C VAL A 75 7.08 7.32 8.18
N SER A 76 7.02 7.30 6.86
CA SER A 76 8.16 7.02 5.99
C SER A 76 8.64 8.28 5.27
N ILE A 77 9.94 8.54 5.30
CA ILE A 77 10.63 9.55 4.48
C ILE A 77 11.44 8.85 3.41
N ILE A 78 11.22 9.20 2.14
CA ILE A 78 11.80 8.50 0.99
C ILE A 78 12.66 9.47 0.19
N ASP A 79 13.90 9.10 -0.09
CA ASP A 79 14.80 9.93 -0.90
C ASP A 79 14.51 9.84 -2.40
N ARG A 80 15.21 10.64 -3.20
CA ARG A 80 15.03 10.69 -4.67
C ARG A 80 15.39 9.40 -5.41
N SER A 81 16.13 8.50 -4.76
CA SER A 81 16.44 7.16 -5.30
C SER A 81 15.40 6.12 -4.93
N GLY A 82 14.40 6.48 -4.11
CA GLY A 82 13.38 5.55 -3.61
C GLY A 82 13.80 4.83 -2.34
N ARG A 83 14.94 5.20 -1.74
CA ARG A 83 15.38 4.61 -0.47
C ARG A 83 14.67 5.29 0.70
N GLU A 84 14.09 4.48 1.57
CA GLU A 84 13.57 4.94 2.87
C GLU A 84 14.73 5.42 3.74
N LEU A 85 14.65 6.68 4.17
CA LEU A 85 15.62 7.33 5.03
C LEU A 85 15.27 7.14 6.50
N ASP A 86 13.98 7.18 6.83
CA ASP A 86 13.47 7.06 8.19
C ASP A 86 12.08 6.46 8.16
N VAL A 87 11.79 5.62 9.15
CA VAL A 87 10.49 5.00 9.39
C VAL A 87 10.21 5.01 10.89
N VAL A 88 9.27 5.85 11.33
CA VAL A 88 8.85 5.89 12.73
C VAL A 88 7.81 4.80 12.97
N ASP A 89 8.01 4.02 14.05
CA ASP A 89 7.11 2.95 14.54
C ASP A 89 6.93 1.79 13.55
N GLN A 90 8.05 1.17 13.14
CA GLN A 90 8.02 -0.09 12.40
C GLN A 90 7.36 -1.19 13.26
N PRO A 91 6.45 -2.03 12.69
CA PRO A 91 6.12 -3.28 13.34
C PRO A 91 7.41 -4.08 13.55
N PRO A 92 7.52 -4.84 14.66
CA PRO A 92 8.71 -5.65 14.89
C PRO A 92 8.97 -6.51 13.65
N PRO A 93 10.24 -6.59 13.17
CA PRO A 93 10.54 -7.44 12.03
C PRO A 93 10.03 -8.85 12.36
N PRO A 94 9.43 -9.57 11.41
CA PRO A 94 9.06 -10.96 11.64
C PRO A 94 10.30 -11.69 12.18
N PRO A 95 10.14 -12.58 13.17
CA PRO A 95 11.28 -13.34 13.68
C PRO A 95 12.01 -13.96 12.49
N LYS A 96 13.35 -13.86 12.50
CA LYS A 96 14.15 -14.48 11.45
C LYS A 96 13.78 -15.95 11.41
N ARG A 97 13.18 -16.41 10.31
CA ARG A 97 12.91 -17.84 10.10
C ARG A 97 14.24 -18.58 10.22
N THR A 98 14.40 -19.36 11.28
CA THR A 98 15.53 -20.28 11.41
C THR A 98 15.28 -21.49 10.52
N GLU A 99 16.32 -22.30 10.25
CA GLU A 99 16.12 -23.58 9.54
C GLU A 99 15.11 -24.49 10.26
N ASP A 100 14.92 -24.31 11.58
CA ASP A 100 13.93 -25.02 12.40
C ASP A 100 12.48 -24.55 12.19
N ASP A 101 12.27 -23.32 11.67
CA ASP A 101 10.94 -22.79 11.33
C ASP A 101 10.40 -23.34 10.00
N PHE A 102 11.28 -23.91 9.18
CA PHE A 102 10.83 -24.75 8.08
C PHE A 102 10.44 -26.09 8.69
N ASP A 103 9.13 -26.35 8.72
CA ASP A 103 8.63 -27.71 8.93
C ASP A 103 9.08 -28.59 7.74
N LEU A 104 10.33 -29.04 7.81
CA LEU A 104 10.92 -30.02 6.90
C LEU A 104 10.34 -31.41 7.16
N THR A 105 9.37 -31.54 8.08
CA THR A 105 8.62 -32.78 8.19
C THR A 105 7.98 -33.02 6.83
N PRO A 106 8.38 -34.08 6.11
CA PRO A 106 7.88 -34.31 4.78
C PRO A 106 6.37 -34.38 4.92
N HIS A 107 5.64 -33.54 4.18
CA HIS A 107 4.20 -33.67 4.01
C HIS A 107 3.88 -34.94 3.19
N VAL A 108 4.35 -36.09 3.65
CA VAL A 108 3.99 -37.42 3.20
C VAL A 108 3.22 -38.09 4.35
N LYS A 109 2.11 -37.45 4.74
CA LYS A 109 0.99 -38.18 5.36
C LYS A 109 -0.05 -38.56 4.32
N ASN A 110 0.40 -38.99 3.14
CA ASN A 110 -0.52 -39.65 2.23
C ASN A 110 -0.59 -41.14 2.61
N LYS A 111 -1.59 -41.49 3.45
CA LYS A 111 -1.88 -42.88 3.85
C LYS A 111 -2.15 -43.82 2.66
N GLY A 112 -2.26 -43.30 1.43
CA GLY A 112 -2.46 -44.06 0.20
C GLY A 112 -1.20 -44.61 -0.49
N LEU A 113 0.01 -44.16 -0.17
CA LEU A 113 1.23 -44.56 -0.91
C LEU A 113 2.05 -45.71 -0.29
N ARG A 114 1.52 -46.43 0.71
CA ARG A 114 2.21 -47.61 1.30
C ARG A 114 2.48 -48.74 0.31
N TRP A 115 1.88 -48.73 -0.89
CA TRP A 115 2.14 -49.76 -1.92
C TRP A 115 3.42 -49.52 -2.73
N LEU A 116 3.98 -48.30 -2.74
CA LEU A 116 5.13 -47.94 -3.59
C LEU A 116 6.52 -48.23 -2.98
N LEU A 117 6.58 -48.79 -1.76
CA LEU A 117 7.85 -49.13 -1.09
C LEU A 117 8.03 -50.62 -0.77
N LYS A 118 7.34 -51.52 -1.49
CA LYS A 118 7.65 -52.96 -1.44
C LYS A 118 8.37 -53.42 -2.70
N LYS A 119 9.70 -53.50 -2.55
CA LYS A 119 10.73 -54.16 -3.37
C LYS A 119 10.97 -53.61 -4.77
#